data_AF-A0A0G4KXV2-F1
#
_entry.id   AF-A0A0G4KXV2-F1
#
_cell.length_a   1.000
_cell.length_b   1.000
_cell.length_c   1.000
_cell.angle_alpha   90.00
_cell.angle_beta   90.00
_cell.angle_gamma   90.00
#
_symmetry.space_group_name_H-M   'P 1'
#
loop_
_entity.id
_entity.type
_entity.pdbx_description
1 polymer ?
#
loop_
_entity_poly.entity_id
_entity_poly.type
_entity_poly.pdbx_seq_one_letter_code
_entity_poly.pdbx_strand_id
1 'polypeptide(L)'
;MISHAAFFCLRGDEEVPGNIGPPQYILDLYRIRSAQCLALDDYTRPGKYKVEALILYFGAEYLRLSDAQRGTSIMMAIIVRLAMHSGLHRDPKHFQGLTVFEHEMRKRLWTILVEIDVLVAFQFGLPGNVQH
;
A
#
# COMPACT_ATOMS: atom_id res chain seq x y z
N MET A 1 -3.27 6.38 7.67
CA MET A 1 -3.12 7.53 6.76
C MET A 1 -4.44 8.28 6.75
N ILE A 2 -4.46 9.60 6.93
CA ILE A 2 -5.71 10.40 7.11
C ILE A 2 -6.73 10.18 5.98
N SER A 3 -6.28 9.87 4.76
CA SER A 3 -7.13 9.49 3.64
C SER A 3 -8.03 8.26 3.92
N HIS A 4 -7.53 7.24 4.62
CA HIS A 4 -8.32 6.05 4.96
C HIS A 4 -9.34 6.37 6.05
N ALA A 5 -8.94 7.15 7.05
CA ALA A 5 -9.86 7.60 8.10
C ALA A 5 -10.99 8.44 7.49
N ALA A 6 -10.65 9.38 6.60
CA ALA A 6 -11.62 10.18 5.86
C ALA A 6 -12.53 9.34 4.97
N PHE A 7 -12.03 8.26 4.36
CA PHE A 7 -12.85 7.30 3.63
C PHE A 7 -13.88 6.62 4.54
N PHE A 8 -13.48 6.18 5.73
CA PHE A 8 -14.40 5.57 6.69
C PHE A 8 -15.46 6.57 7.17
N CYS A 9 -15.07 7.80 7.50
CA CYS A 9 -16.01 8.87 7.85
C CYS A 9 -16.99 9.14 6.71
N LEU A 10 -16.51 9.24 5.46
CA LEU A 10 -17.35 9.41 4.27
C LEU A 10 -18.37 8.27 4.12
N ARG A 11 -17.97 7.02 4.39
CA ARG A 11 -18.86 5.85 4.31
C ARG A 11 -19.86 5.79 5.47
N GLY A 12 -19.50 6.33 6.63
CA GLY A 12 -20.34 6.42 7.82
C GLY A 12 -21.26 7.64 7.87
N ASP A 13 -21.18 8.53 6.87
CA ASP A 13 -21.82 9.86 6.90
C ASP A 13 -21.41 10.68 8.16
N GLU A 14 -20.16 10.49 8.59
CA GLU A 14 -19.57 11.17 9.74
C GLU A 14 -18.63 12.29 9.28
N GLU A 15 -18.49 13.32 10.11
CA GLU A 15 -17.48 14.35 9.90
C GLU A 15 -16.08 13.84 10.26
N VAL A 16 -15.06 14.35 9.55
CA VAL A 16 -13.68 14.06 9.92
C VAL A 16 -13.33 14.89 11.18
N PRO A 17 -12.80 14.27 12.24
CA PRO A 17 -12.45 14.98 13.47
C PRO A 17 -11.50 16.15 13.22
N GLY A 18 -11.73 17.26 13.92
CA GLY A 18 -10.85 18.44 13.89
C GLY A 18 -11.29 19.56 12.95
N ASN A 19 -12.51 19.52 12.40
CA ASN A 19 -13.08 20.57 11.54
C ASN A 19 -12.16 20.99 10.38
N ILE A 20 -11.53 20.00 9.75
CA ILE A 20 -10.56 20.20 8.67
C ILE A 20 -11.22 20.26 7.27
N GLY A 21 -12.53 20.02 7.20
CA GLY A 21 -13.33 20.08 5.98
C GLY A 21 -14.08 18.78 5.69
N PRO A 22 -14.85 18.73 4.58
CA PRO A 22 -15.65 17.56 4.22
C PRO A 22 -14.81 16.29 4.02
N PRO A 23 -15.31 15.09 4.38
CA PRO A 23 -14.55 13.84 4.24
C PRO A 23 -14.00 13.56 2.84
N GLN A 24 -14.79 13.85 1.80
CA GLN A 24 -14.36 13.68 0.41
C GLN A 24 -13.17 14.60 0.06
N TYR A 25 -13.22 15.86 0.48
CA TYR A 25 -12.14 16.83 0.26
C TYR A 25 -10.84 16.38 0.94
N ILE A 26 -10.94 15.93 2.20
CA ILE A 26 -9.79 15.42 2.97
C ILE A 26 -9.21 14.17 2.33
N LEU A 27 -10.06 13.23 1.90
CA LEU A 27 -9.64 12.02 1.22
C LEU A 27 -8.79 12.35 -0.02
N ASP A 28 -9.30 13.21 -0.89
CA ASP A 28 -8.60 13.58 -2.13
C ASP A 28 -7.32 14.37 -1.87
N LEU A 29 -7.35 15.31 -0.92
CA LEU A 29 -6.18 16.10 -0.54
C LEU A 29 -5.03 15.21 -0.09
N TYR A 30 -5.27 14.34 0.89
CA TYR A 30 -4.20 13.50 1.44
C TYR A 30 -3.77 12.41 0.46
N ARG A 31 -4.68 11.88 -0.37
CA ARG A 31 -4.33 10.94 -1.45
C ARG A 31 -3.35 11.56 -2.45
N ILE A 32 -3.65 12.76 -2.95
CA ILE A 32 -2.78 13.49 -3.89
C ILE A 32 -1.43 13.80 -3.24
N ARG A 33 -1.42 14.25 -1.99
CA ARG A 33 -0.18 14.54 -1.25
C ARG A 33 0.67 13.28 -1.06
N SER A 34 0.06 12.14 -0.75
CA SER A 34 0.77 10.87 -0.64
C SER A 34 1.42 10.45 -1.96
N ALA A 35 0.70 10.57 -3.09
CA ALA A 35 1.27 10.31 -4.42
C ALA A 35 2.48 11.21 -4.72
N GLN A 36 2.36 12.51 -4.40
CA GLN A 36 3.45 13.48 -4.58
C GLN A 36 4.66 13.15 -3.71
N CYS A 37 4.48 12.82 -2.44
CA CYS A 37 5.58 12.44 -1.55
C CYS A 37 6.29 11.17 -2.03
N LEU A 38 5.54 10.16 -2.47
CA LEU A 38 6.10 8.93 -3.03
C LEU A 38 6.91 9.21 -4.29
N ALA A 39 6.39 10.05 -5.19
CA ALA A 39 7.10 10.43 -6.42
C ALA A 39 8.38 11.23 -6.13
N LEU A 40 8.32 12.20 -5.20
CA LEU A 40 9.47 13.00 -4.78
C LEU A 40 10.59 12.17 -4.16
N ASP A 41 10.22 11.13 -3.40
CA ASP A 41 11.18 10.22 -2.77
C ASP A 41 11.73 9.16 -3.74
N ASP A 42 11.29 9.13 -5.00
CA ASP A 42 11.53 8.05 -5.96
C ASP A 42 11.19 6.68 -5.35
N TYR A 43 9.89 6.41 -5.24
CA TYR A 43 9.36 5.17 -4.68
C TYR A 43 9.85 3.89 -5.39
N THR A 44 10.49 3.99 -6.56
CA THR A 44 11.00 2.83 -7.30
C THR A 44 12.30 2.26 -6.73
N ARG A 45 13.03 3.05 -5.92
CA ARG A 45 14.26 2.61 -5.27
C ARG A 45 13.95 1.96 -3.93
N PRO A 46 14.50 0.78 -3.59
CA PRO A 46 14.37 0.18 -2.26
C PRO A 46 14.80 1.14 -1.15
N GLY A 47 14.04 1.16 -0.05
CA GLY A 47 14.30 2.07 1.06
C GLY A 47 13.38 1.78 2.24
N LYS A 48 13.75 2.33 3.40
CA LYS A 48 13.02 2.13 4.65
C LYS A 48 11.59 2.67 4.49
N TYR A 49 10.59 1.85 4.85
CA TYR A 49 9.16 2.20 4.82
C TYR A 49 8.53 2.50 3.45
N LYS A 50 9.26 2.39 2.34
CA LYS A 50 8.71 2.70 1.01
C LYS A 50 7.62 1.71 0.59
N VAL A 51 7.81 0.43 0.87
CA VAL A 51 6.82 -0.62 0.57
C VAL A 51 5.56 -0.41 1.40
N GLU A 52 5.73 -0.11 2.69
CA GLU A 52 4.66 0.21 3.64
C GLU A 52 3.89 1.47 3.22
N ALA A 53 4.60 2.52 2.79
CA ALA A 53 3.96 3.73 2.29
C ALA A 53 3.19 3.49 0.99
N LEU A 54 3.75 2.71 0.06
CA LEU A 54 3.08 2.37 -1.19
C LEU A 54 1.85 1.49 -0.98
N ILE A 55 1.91 0.47 -0.10
CA ILE A 55 0.74 -0.39 0.14
C ILE A 55 -0.39 0.40 0.84
N LEU A 56 -0.04 1.34 1.71
CA LEU A 56 -1.02 2.28 2.27
C LEU A 56 -1.60 3.17 1.17
N TYR A 57 -0.80 3.73 0.27
CA TYR A 57 -1.33 4.52 -0.86
C TYR A 57 -2.21 3.68 -1.78
N PHE A 58 -1.81 2.44 -2.06
CA PHE A 58 -2.61 1.47 -2.81
C PHE A 58 -3.98 1.26 -2.17
N GLY A 59 -4.05 1.11 -0.84
CA GLY A 59 -5.32 0.99 -0.12
C GLY A 59 -6.26 2.17 -0.38
N ALA A 60 -5.73 3.41 -0.42
CA ALA A 60 -6.54 4.60 -0.70
C ALA A 60 -7.09 4.61 -2.14
N GLU A 61 -6.30 4.18 -3.13
CA GLU A 61 -6.80 4.05 -4.51
C GLU A 61 -7.77 2.89 -4.66
N TYR A 62 -7.46 1.75 -4.06
CA TYR A 62 -8.24 0.52 -4.16
C TYR A 62 -9.63 0.66 -3.53
N LEU A 63 -9.73 1.27 -2.35
CA LEU A 63 -11.01 1.44 -1.62
C LEU A 63 -11.91 2.53 -2.22
N ARG A 64 -11.32 3.55 -2.86
CA ARG A 64 -12.07 4.68 -3.45
C ARG A 64 -12.89 4.25 -4.67
N LEU A 65 -12.41 3.26 -5.41
CA LEU A 65 -12.93 2.94 -6.72
C LEU A 65 -14.11 1.96 -6.62
N SER A 66 -15.29 2.39 -7.07
CA SER A 66 -16.45 1.50 -7.26
C SER A 66 -16.19 0.44 -8.33
N ASP A 67 -15.30 0.73 -9.28
CA ASP A 67 -14.89 -0.16 -10.36
C ASP A 67 -13.38 -0.41 -10.34
N ALA A 68 -12.99 -1.66 -10.59
CA ALA A 68 -11.59 -2.08 -10.64
C ALA A 68 -10.82 -1.30 -11.73
N GLN A 69 -10.12 -0.22 -11.39
CA GLN A 69 -9.26 0.46 -12.35
C GLN A 69 -8.00 -0.35 -12.56
N ARG A 70 -7.70 -0.68 -13.83
CA ARG A 70 -6.46 -1.37 -14.24
C ARG A 70 -5.18 -0.78 -13.63
N GLY A 71 -5.18 0.49 -13.23
CA GLY A 71 -4.07 1.12 -12.53
C GLY A 71 -3.72 0.47 -11.17
N THR A 72 -4.69 -0.08 -10.44
CA THR A 72 -4.42 -0.73 -9.14
C THR A 72 -3.67 -2.05 -9.31
N SER A 73 -3.96 -2.83 -10.36
CA SER A 73 -3.20 -4.06 -10.65
C SER A 73 -1.77 -3.77 -11.07
N ILE A 74 -1.55 -2.73 -11.87
CA ILE A 74 -0.19 -2.25 -12.24
C ILE A 74 0.56 -1.77 -11.00
N MET A 75 -0.09 -0.99 -10.13
CA MET A 75 0.52 -0.52 -8.89
C MET A 75 0.89 -1.67 -7.97
N MET A 76 0.04 -2.70 -7.85
CA MET A 76 0.35 -3.89 -7.08
C MET A 76 1.60 -4.61 -7.63
N ALA A 77 1.71 -4.73 -8.96
CA ALA A 77 2.89 -5.30 -9.60
C ALA A 77 4.18 -4.52 -9.28
N ILE A 78 4.10 -3.18 -9.20
CA ILE A 78 5.22 -2.32 -8.78
C ILE A 78 5.59 -2.57 -7.32
N ILE A 79 4.58 -2.66 -6.43
CA ILE A 79 4.80 -2.89 -4.99
C ILE A 79 5.48 -4.24 -4.76
N VAL A 80 5.00 -5.31 -5.41
CA VAL A 80 5.61 -6.64 -5.30
C VAL A 80 7.07 -6.60 -5.77
N ARG A 81 7.36 -5.95 -6.90
CA ARG A 81 8.74 -5.81 -7.40
C ARG A 81 9.63 -5.02 -6.42
N LEU A 82 9.14 -3.90 -5.87
CA LEU A 82 9.88 -3.14 -4.88
C LEU A 82 10.15 -3.96 -3.61
N ALA A 83 9.16 -4.72 -3.15
CA ALA A 83 9.28 -5.61 -1.99
C ALA A 83 10.33 -6.71 -2.24
N MET A 84 10.34 -7.27 -3.45
CA MET A 84 11.35 -8.24 -3.87
C MET A 84 12.74 -7.63 -3.91
N HIS A 85 12.92 -6.46 -4.52
CA HIS A 85 14.20 -5.73 -4.53
C HIS A 85 14.65 -5.32 -3.11
N SER A 86 13.71 -5.08 -2.19
CA SER A 86 13.98 -4.81 -0.77
C SER A 86 14.25 -6.09 0.05
N GLY A 87 14.24 -7.26 -0.58
CA GLY A 87 14.54 -8.55 0.05
C GLY A 87 13.45 -9.06 1.00
N LEU A 88 12.20 -8.59 0.89
CA LEU A 88 11.11 -9.03 1.78
C LEU A 88 10.68 -10.48 1.55
N HIS A 89 10.83 -10.98 0.32
CA HIS A 89 10.57 -12.37 -0.07
C HIS A 89 11.59 -13.38 0.50
N ARG A 90 12.71 -12.90 1.05
CA ARG A 90 13.78 -13.74 1.59
C ARG A 90 13.59 -13.91 3.08
N ASP A 91 13.93 -15.08 3.59
CA ASP A 91 13.87 -15.34 5.03
C ASP A 91 14.79 -14.35 5.79
N PRO A 92 14.23 -13.55 6.72
CA PRO A 92 14.97 -12.51 7.42
C PRO A 92 16.16 -13.03 8.24
N LYS A 93 16.19 -14.32 8.62
CA LYS A 93 17.29 -14.90 9.43
C LYS A 93 18.67 -14.75 8.79
N HIS A 94 18.73 -14.52 7.47
CA HIS A 94 19.97 -14.34 6.72
C HIS A 94 20.49 -12.90 6.73
N PHE A 95 19.75 -11.94 7.28
CA PHE A 95 20.16 -10.54 7.36
C PHE A 95 20.73 -10.24 8.75
N GLN A 96 21.95 -9.73 8.80
CA GLN A 96 22.56 -9.27 10.04
C GLN A 96 22.07 -7.86 10.38
N GLY A 97 21.98 -7.55 11.68
CA GLY A 97 21.68 -6.19 12.17
C GLY A 97 20.20 -5.83 12.28
N LEU A 98 19.28 -6.76 12.00
CA LEU A 98 17.85 -6.59 12.26
C LEU A 98 17.48 -7.16 13.63
N THR A 99 16.58 -6.47 14.32
CA THR A 99 15.97 -6.95 15.57
C THR A 99 14.96 -8.07 15.31
N VAL A 100 14.63 -8.84 16.35
CA VAL A 100 13.56 -9.86 16.29
C VAL A 100 12.22 -9.25 15.84
N PHE A 101 11.93 -8.03 16.30
CA PHE A 101 10.73 -7.31 15.89
C PHE A 101 10.74 -6.95 14.39
N GLU A 102 11.85 -6.44 13.87
CA GLU A 102 11.97 -6.09 12.44
C GLU A 102 11.89 -7.33 11.56
N HIS A 103 12.47 -8.46 11.98
CA HIS A 103 12.29 -9.74 11.28
C HIS A 103 10.81 -10.12 11.17
N GLU A 104 10.06 -9.99 12.26
CA GLU A 104 8.63 -10.30 12.27
C GLU A 104 7.83 -9.32 11.41
N MET A 105 8.10 -8.02 11.48
CA MET A 105 7.41 -7.02 10.66
C MET A 105 7.65 -7.23 9.16
N ARG A 106 8.86 -7.62 8.76
CA ARG A 106 9.18 -7.95 7.36
C ARG A 106 8.42 -9.18 6.86
N LYS A 107 8.34 -10.24 7.67
CA LYS A 107 7.55 -11.44 7.33
C LYS A 107 6.07 -11.10 7.18
N ARG A 108 5.49 -10.36 8.13
CA ARG A 108 4.08 -9.94 8.07
C ARG A 108 3.79 -9.11 6.84
N LEU A 109 4.64 -8.13 6.54
CA LEU A 109 4.48 -7.30 5.36
C LEU A 109 4.52 -8.14 4.09
N TRP A 110 5.48 -9.08 3.97
CA TRP A 110 5.53 -9.99 2.83
C TRP A 110 4.26 -10.83 2.70
N THR A 111 3.79 -11.46 3.79
CA THR A 111 2.55 -12.25 3.78
C THR A 111 1.34 -11.42 3.32
N ILE A 112 1.18 -10.21 3.85
CA ILE A 112 0.10 -9.29 3.45
C ILE A 112 0.18 -8.98 1.95
N LEU A 113 1.39 -8.74 1.42
CA LEU A 113 1.56 -8.47 -0.02
C LEU A 113 1.20 -9.67 -0.89
N VAL A 114 1.55 -10.89 -0.47
CA VAL A 114 1.17 -12.11 -1.19
C VAL A 114 -0.36 -12.28 -1.22
N GLU A 115 -1.02 -12.08 -0.08
CA GLU A 115 -2.49 -12.19 0.00
C GLU A 115 -3.20 -11.14 -0.86
N ILE A 116 -2.77 -9.87 -0.79
CA ILE A 116 -3.33 -8.80 -1.62
C ILE A 116 -3.07 -9.05 -3.11
N ASP A 117 -1.88 -9.54 -3.47
CA ASP A 117 -1.55 -9.87 -4.86
C ASP A 117 -2.50 -10.92 -5.45
N VAL A 118 -2.83 -11.97 -4.67
CA VAL A 118 -3.80 -12.99 -5.08
C VAL A 118 -5.20 -12.38 -5.27
N LEU A 119 -5.64 -11.52 -4.35
CA LEU A 119 -6.95 -10.86 -4.45
C LEU A 119 -7.04 -9.96 -5.69
N VAL A 120 -6.01 -9.16 -5.94
CA VAL A 120 -5.93 -8.28 -7.10
C VAL A 120 -5.87 -9.10 -8.40
N ALA A 121 -5.01 -10.12 -8.46
CA ALA A 121 -4.91 -11.00 -9.61
C ALA A 121 -6.26 -11.66 -9.94
N PHE A 122 -6.97 -12.16 -8.93
CA PHE A 122 -8.30 -12.73 -9.07
C PHE A 122 -9.32 -11.70 -9.58
N GLN A 123 -9.38 -10.51 -8.97
CA GLN A 123 -10.32 -9.45 -9.36
C GLN A 123 -10.18 -9.04 -10.84
N PHE A 124 -8.96 -9.05 -11.36
CA PHE A 124 -8.67 -8.66 -12.74
C PHE A 124 -8.52 -9.83 -13.72
N GLY A 125 -8.62 -11.08 -13.26
CA GLY A 125 -8.38 -12.28 -14.10
C GLY A 125 -6.94 -12.40 -14.62
N LEU A 126 -5.96 -11.93 -13.85
CA LEU A 126 -4.53 -11.94 -14.17
C LEU A 126 -3.80 -13.06 -13.39
N PRO A 127 -2.61 -13.49 -13.85
CA PRO A 127 -1.71 -14.27 -13.00
C PRO A 127 -1.19 -13.42 -11.84
N GLY A 128 -0.88 -14.07 -10.71
CA GLY A 128 -0.20 -13.41 -9.59
C GLY A 128 1.18 -12.88 -9.99
N ASN A 129 1.60 -11.78 -9.36
CA ASN A 129 2.95 -11.26 -9.50
C ASN A 129 3.96 -12.06 -8.67
N VAL A 130 3.52 -12.66 -7.57
CA VAL A 130 4.33 -13.57 -6.76
C VAL A 130 4.30 -14.98 -7.37
N GLN A 131 5.49 -15.54 -7.63
CA GLN A 131 5.65 -16.92 -8.07
C GLN A 131 5.99 -17.80 -6.86
N HIS A 132 5.28 -18.93 -6.73
CA HIS A 132 5.51 -19.96 -5.72
C HIS A 132 6.44 -21.05 -6.25
#